data_AF-W1XUE9-F1
#
_entry.id   AF-W1XUE9-F1
#
_cell.length_a   1.000
_cell.length_b   1.000
_cell.length_c   1.000
_cell.angle_alpha   90.00
_cell.angle_beta   90.00
_cell.angle_gamma   90.00
#
_symmetry.space_group_name_H-M   'P 1'
#
loop_
_entity.id
_entity.type
_entity.pdbx_description
1 polymer ?
#
loop_
_entity_poly.entity_id
_entity_poly.type
_entity_poly.pdbx_seq_one_letter_code
_entity_poly.pdbx_strand_id
1 'polypeptide(L)'
;RERYKAQKDGTWQRKAFNGKGVVIVKSTEKEGKFTLYADSAGLASDQATVTTVSGKKENRHFVAFAPVKATTDVSENPKLPETVTAIYSDGSVEEKAVVWAIPDDLLTSAGEKKVLGSVEGLEAKAEALV
;
A
#
# COMPACT_ATOMS: atom_id res chain seq x y z
N ARG A 1 -24.72 2.20 19.32
CA ARG A 1 -23.89 3.07 20.19
C ARG A 1 -22.47 2.99 19.69
N GLU A 2 -21.78 4.12 19.50
CA GLU A 2 -20.36 4.10 19.12
C GLU A 2 -19.48 3.54 20.25
N ARG A 3 -18.45 2.77 19.87
CA ARG A 3 -17.53 2.12 20.79
C ARG A 3 -16.11 2.23 20.23
N TYR A 4 -15.12 2.29 21.13
CA TYR A 4 -13.70 2.21 20.76
C TYR A 4 -13.24 0.78 20.40
N LYS A 5 -14.08 -0.21 20.70
CA LYS A 5 -13.84 -1.64 20.47
C LYS A 5 -14.96 -2.20 19.60
N ALA A 6 -14.79 -3.44 19.13
CA ALA A 6 -15.82 -4.16 18.42
C ALA A 6 -17.20 -4.06 19.08
N GLN A 7 -18.23 -4.05 18.24
CA GLN A 7 -19.61 -4.23 18.65
C GLN A 7 -19.80 -5.64 19.24
N LYS A 8 -20.96 -5.89 19.86
CA LYS A 8 -21.22 -7.17 20.52
C LYS A 8 -21.24 -8.36 19.54
N ASP A 9 -21.58 -8.09 18.28
CA ASP A 9 -21.58 -9.05 17.18
C ASP A 9 -20.20 -9.22 16.51
N GLY A 10 -19.14 -8.58 17.05
CA GLY A 10 -17.79 -8.64 16.51
C GLY A 10 -17.51 -7.65 15.39
N THR A 11 -18.50 -6.89 14.91
CA THR A 11 -18.29 -5.88 13.86
C THR A 11 -17.51 -4.67 14.38
N TRP A 12 -16.74 -4.04 13.49
CA TRP A 12 -16.09 -2.76 13.77
C TRP A 12 -16.78 -1.67 12.97
N GLN A 13 -17.26 -0.62 13.65
CA GLN A 13 -17.89 0.52 13.01
C GLN A 13 -17.62 1.81 13.79
N ARG A 14 -17.42 2.90 13.07
CA ARG A 14 -17.18 4.24 13.64
C ARG A 14 -17.69 5.29 12.65
N LYS A 15 -18.39 6.31 13.14
CA LYS A 15 -18.66 7.50 12.33
C LYS A 15 -17.41 8.37 12.24
N ALA A 16 -17.24 9.02 11.09
CA ALA A 16 -16.30 10.12 10.96
C ALA A 16 -16.77 11.31 11.81
N PHE A 17 -15.82 12.08 12.33
CA PHE A 17 -16.05 13.36 13.00
C PHE A 17 -15.31 14.44 12.21
N ASN A 18 -16.03 15.45 11.71
CA ASN A 18 -15.52 16.44 10.75
C ASN A 18 -14.78 15.79 9.57
N GLY A 19 -15.41 14.76 8.98
CA GLY A 19 -14.91 14.06 7.79
C GLY A 19 -13.75 13.09 8.04
N LYS A 20 -13.30 12.88 9.29
CA LYS A 20 -12.12 12.03 9.58
C LYS A 20 -12.37 11.03 10.70
N GLY A 21 -11.58 9.97 10.71
CA GLY A 21 -11.52 8.95 11.75
C GLY A 21 -10.17 8.23 11.72
N VAL A 22 -9.88 7.42 12.75
CA VAL A 22 -8.65 6.61 12.81
C VAL A 22 -8.98 5.18 13.23
N VAL A 23 -8.32 4.24 12.57
CA VAL A 23 -8.32 2.81 12.92
C VAL A 23 -6.89 2.43 13.28
N ILE A 24 -6.73 1.69 14.38
CA ILE A 24 -5.42 1.21 14.84
C ILE A 24 -5.44 -0.31 14.78
N VAL A 25 -4.57 -0.89 13.97
CA VAL A 25 -4.43 -2.34 13.81
C VAL A 25 -3.10 -2.76 14.43
N LYS A 26 -3.15 -3.74 15.34
CA LYS A 26 -1.95 -4.36 15.91
C LYS A 26 -1.53 -5.53 15.03
N SER A 27 -0.24 -5.62 14.70
CA SER A 27 0.32 -6.78 13.99
C SER A 27 0.29 -8.05 14.86
N THR A 28 0.56 -9.19 14.22
CA THR A 28 0.86 -10.45 14.90
C THR A 28 2.35 -10.77 14.74
N GLU A 29 2.81 -11.87 15.33
CA GLU A 29 4.18 -12.36 15.16
C GLU A 29 4.44 -13.01 13.79
N LYS A 30 3.38 -13.23 12.99
CA LYS A 30 3.50 -13.85 11.67
C LYS A 30 3.80 -12.81 10.61
N GLU A 31 4.74 -13.16 9.73
CA GLU A 31 4.93 -12.48 8.46
C GLU A 31 3.69 -12.65 7.57
N GLY A 32 3.40 -11.63 6.77
CA GLY A 32 2.31 -11.65 5.81
C GLY A 32 1.85 -10.25 5.47
N LYS A 33 0.54 -10.11 5.26
CA LYS A 33 -0.11 -8.82 5.02
C LYS A 33 -1.51 -8.83 5.62
N PHE A 34 -1.98 -7.65 6.00
CA PHE A 34 -3.39 -7.44 6.28
C PHE A 34 -3.93 -6.30 5.42
N THR A 35 -5.19 -6.43 5.03
CA THR A 35 -5.91 -5.40 4.29
C THR A 35 -7.09 -4.93 5.13
N LEU A 36 -7.12 -3.63 5.42
CA LEU A 36 -8.25 -2.98 6.08
C LEU A 36 -9.18 -2.44 4.99
N TYR A 37 -10.44 -2.88 5.04
CA TYR A 37 -11.52 -2.40 4.16
C TYR A 37 -12.39 -1.40 4.93
N ALA A 38 -12.78 -0.32 4.27
CA ALA A 38 -13.67 0.70 4.81
C ALA A 38 -14.85 0.92 3.87
N ASP A 39 -16.06 0.74 4.42
CA ASP A 39 -17.32 0.85 3.70
C ASP A 39 -18.22 1.90 4.36
N SER A 40 -18.96 2.65 3.53
CA SER A 40 -20.01 3.56 3.99
C SER A 40 -21.13 3.62 2.97
N ALA A 41 -22.38 3.60 3.46
CA ALA A 41 -23.55 3.66 2.58
C ALA A 41 -23.51 4.93 1.70
N GLY A 42 -23.69 4.74 0.38
CA GLY A 42 -23.71 5.81 -0.60
C GLY A 42 -22.33 6.36 -1.01
N LEU A 43 -21.23 5.76 -0.54
CA LEU A 43 -19.87 6.12 -0.93
C LEU A 43 -19.17 4.90 -1.52
N ALA A 44 -18.19 5.15 -2.40
CA ALA A 44 -17.28 4.10 -2.84
C ALA A 44 -16.45 3.60 -1.65
N SER A 45 -16.29 2.29 -1.55
CA SER A 45 -15.43 1.66 -0.55
C SER A 45 -13.96 1.90 -0.88
N ASP A 46 -13.12 1.84 0.15
CA ASP A 46 -11.66 1.96 0.00
C ASP A 46 -10.94 0.93 0.87
N GLN A 47 -9.66 0.71 0.61
CA GLN A 47 -8.84 -0.24 1.34
C GLN A 47 -7.39 0.23 1.48
N ALA A 48 -6.74 -0.22 2.55
CA ALA A 48 -5.30 -0.08 2.74
C ALA A 48 -4.69 -1.44 3.08
N THR A 49 -3.58 -1.79 2.41
CA THR A 49 -2.82 -3.00 2.70
C THR A 49 -1.52 -2.65 3.41
N VAL A 50 -1.21 -3.38 4.47
CA VAL A 50 0.04 -3.27 5.23
C VAL A 50 0.72 -4.63 5.25
N THR A 51 1.99 -4.65 4.85
CA THR A 51 2.87 -5.82 4.96
C THR A 51 3.43 -5.92 6.38
N THR A 52 3.42 -7.11 6.96
CA THR A 52 4.04 -7.42 8.25
C THR A 52 5.22 -8.33 8.04
N VAL A 53 6.36 -8.00 8.67
CA VAL A 53 7.59 -8.79 8.64
C VAL A 53 7.84 -9.42 10.00
N SER A 54 8.59 -10.53 10.03
CA SER A 54 8.87 -11.24 11.30
C SER A 54 9.78 -10.44 12.25
N GLY A 55 10.67 -9.60 11.70
CA GLY A 55 11.70 -8.89 12.46
C GLY A 55 12.86 -9.79 12.93
N LYS A 56 12.83 -11.09 12.61
CA LYS A 56 13.90 -12.03 12.95
C LYS A 56 15.02 -11.94 11.91
N LYS A 57 16.26 -11.94 12.36
CA LYS A 57 17.45 -11.80 11.49
C LYS A 57 17.82 -13.08 10.72
N GLU A 58 17.31 -14.23 11.14
CA GLU A 58 17.62 -15.51 10.51
C GLU A 58 16.91 -15.64 9.15
N ASN A 59 17.61 -16.16 8.15
CA ASN A 59 17.06 -16.39 6.79
C ASN A 59 16.40 -15.14 6.18
N ARG A 60 17.12 -14.01 6.23
CA ARG A 60 16.70 -12.75 5.59
C ARG A 60 16.33 -12.98 4.13
N HIS A 61 15.14 -12.53 3.74
CA HIS A 61 14.65 -12.60 2.37
C HIS A 61 13.76 -11.39 2.06
N PHE A 62 13.60 -11.11 0.76
CA PHE A 62 12.73 -10.04 0.28
C PHE A 62 11.27 -10.36 0.57
N VAL A 63 10.51 -9.35 1.02
CA VAL A 63 9.08 -9.50 1.35
C VAL A 63 8.21 -8.64 0.44
N ALA A 64 8.50 -7.34 0.33
CA ALA A 64 7.68 -6.41 -0.42
C ALA A 64 8.44 -5.14 -0.80
N PHE A 65 7.90 -4.36 -1.73
CA PHE A 65 8.26 -2.97 -1.90
C PHE A 65 7.36 -2.07 -1.05
N ALA A 66 7.91 -0.96 -0.57
CA ALA A 66 7.08 0.12 -0.02
C ALA A 66 6.14 0.66 -1.11
N PRO A 67 4.91 1.05 -0.76
CA PRO A 67 3.96 1.57 -1.73
C PRO A 67 4.48 2.87 -2.37
N VAL A 68 4.41 2.94 -3.70
CA VAL A 68 4.72 4.14 -4.46
C VAL A 68 3.42 4.79 -4.92
N LYS A 69 3.26 6.08 -4.64
CA LYS A 69 2.14 6.88 -5.15
C LYS A 69 2.70 8.13 -5.82
N ALA A 70 2.19 8.42 -7.01
CA ALA A 70 2.43 9.67 -7.71
C ALA A 70 1.09 10.28 -8.12
N THR A 71 1.07 11.57 -8.40
CA THR A 71 -0.11 12.26 -8.91
C THR A 71 0.36 13.22 -9.98
N THR A 72 -0.40 13.29 -11.08
CA THR A 72 -0.09 14.12 -12.23
C THR A 72 -1.39 14.58 -12.87
N ASP A 73 -1.33 15.68 -13.63
CA ASP A 73 -2.47 16.11 -14.44
C ASP A 73 -2.65 15.17 -15.64
N VAL A 74 -3.89 15.05 -16.10
CA VAL A 74 -4.19 14.36 -17.35
C VAL A 74 -3.45 15.10 -18.47
N SER A 75 -2.60 14.40 -19.22
CA SER A 75 -1.64 14.88 -20.24
C SER A 75 -0.21 15.22 -19.78
N GLU A 76 0.12 15.16 -18.48
CA GLU A 76 1.50 15.25 -17.99
C GLU A 76 2.00 13.89 -17.48
N ASN A 77 3.23 13.51 -17.86
CA ASN A 77 3.85 12.28 -17.36
C ASN A 77 4.09 12.34 -15.85
N PRO A 78 3.72 11.29 -15.09
CA PRO A 78 3.98 11.25 -13.66
C PRO A 78 5.48 11.20 -13.39
N LYS A 79 5.91 11.95 -12.37
CA LYS A 79 7.28 11.87 -11.84
C LYS A 79 7.39 10.66 -10.92
N LEU A 80 7.69 9.51 -11.50
CA LEU A 80 7.96 8.28 -10.76
C LEU A 80 9.40 8.29 -10.22
N PRO A 81 9.65 7.73 -9.02
CA PRO A 81 10.96 7.74 -8.41
C PRO A 81 11.93 6.79 -9.14
N GLU A 82 13.22 7.12 -9.14
CA GLU A 82 14.27 6.26 -9.75
C GLU A 82 14.68 5.09 -8.83
N THR A 83 14.29 5.15 -7.55
CA THR A 83 14.51 4.09 -6.57
C THR A 83 13.22 3.71 -5.86
N VAL A 84 13.16 2.47 -5.38
CA VAL A 84 12.11 1.97 -4.48
C VAL A 84 12.71 1.36 -3.24
N THR A 85 11.97 1.43 -2.14
CA THR A 85 12.37 0.78 -0.89
C THR A 85 11.93 -0.68 -0.89
N ALA A 86 12.88 -1.61 -0.93
CA ALA A 86 12.68 -3.03 -0.68
C ALA A 86 12.64 -3.29 0.84
N ILE A 87 11.66 -4.04 1.30
CA ILE A 87 11.42 -4.42 2.70
C ILE A 87 11.73 -5.91 2.85
N TYR A 88 12.54 -6.25 3.84
CA TYR A 88 13.00 -7.61 4.12
C TYR A 88 12.37 -8.19 5.39
N SER A 89 12.40 -9.52 5.51
CA SER A 89 11.75 -10.29 6.57
C SER A 89 12.26 -10.00 7.99
N ASP A 90 13.48 -9.46 8.09
CA ASP A 90 14.13 -9.02 9.32
C ASP A 90 13.79 -7.56 9.71
N GLY A 91 12.97 -6.88 8.92
CA GLY A 91 12.62 -5.47 9.13
C GLY A 91 13.64 -4.48 8.59
N SER A 92 14.73 -4.93 7.98
CA SER A 92 15.63 -4.05 7.23
C SER A 92 14.99 -3.57 5.94
N VAL A 93 15.46 -2.41 5.47
CA VAL A 93 15.05 -1.81 4.20
C VAL A 93 16.27 -1.47 3.36
N GLU A 94 16.15 -1.59 2.04
CA GLU A 94 17.17 -1.17 1.07
C GLU A 94 16.53 -0.33 -0.03
N GLU A 95 17.21 0.71 -0.51
CA GLU A 95 16.84 1.36 -1.75
C GLU A 95 17.41 0.59 -2.94
N LYS A 96 16.56 0.33 -3.94
CA LYS A 96 16.92 -0.37 -5.18
C LYS A 96 16.52 0.47 -6.38
N ALA A 97 17.36 0.53 -7.40
CA ALA A 97 17.03 1.19 -8.65
C ALA A 97 15.82 0.51 -9.31
N VAL A 98 14.92 1.32 -9.87
CA VAL A 98 13.72 0.85 -10.56
C VAL A 98 13.62 1.48 -11.95
N VAL A 99 13.15 0.69 -12.91
CA VAL A 99 12.81 1.16 -14.25
C VAL A 99 11.33 0.91 -14.49
N TRP A 100 10.56 1.98 -14.64
CA TRP A 100 9.10 1.93 -14.80
C TRP A 100 8.69 1.68 -16.26
N ALA A 101 7.79 0.71 -16.45
CA ALA A 101 7.13 0.46 -17.72
C ALA A 101 5.83 1.28 -17.78
N ILE A 102 5.94 2.52 -18.27
CA ILE A 102 4.81 3.46 -18.39
C ILE A 102 3.91 3.02 -19.58
N PRO A 103 2.63 2.66 -19.34
CA PRO A 103 1.70 2.34 -20.43
C PRO A 103 1.33 3.59 -21.24
N ASP A 104 1.13 3.43 -22.56
CA ASP A 104 0.74 4.54 -23.45
C ASP A 104 -0.63 5.15 -23.10
N ASP A 105 -1.53 4.37 -22.51
CA ASP A 105 -2.87 4.77 -22.12
C ASP A 105 -2.97 5.34 -20.70
N LEU A 106 -1.83 5.49 -20.01
CA LEU A 106 -1.77 5.98 -18.63
C LEU A 106 -2.45 7.34 -18.48
N LEU A 107 -2.31 8.23 -19.47
CA LEU A 107 -2.83 9.60 -19.40
C LEU A 107 -4.14 9.81 -20.16
N THR A 108 -4.73 8.76 -20.74
CA THR A 108 -5.94 8.88 -21.60
C THR A 108 -7.20 9.19 -20.80
N SER A 109 -7.19 8.98 -19.48
CA SER A 109 -8.34 9.19 -18.61
C SER A 109 -7.90 9.47 -17.18
N ALA A 110 -8.70 10.25 -16.45
CA ALA A 110 -8.55 10.43 -15.02
C ALA A 110 -8.90 9.14 -14.26
N GLY A 111 -8.29 8.97 -13.08
CA GLY A 111 -8.49 7.82 -12.20
C GLY A 111 -7.16 7.17 -11.81
N GLU A 112 -7.19 6.36 -10.75
CA GLU A 112 -6.00 5.65 -10.27
C GLU A 112 -5.63 4.53 -11.24
N LYS A 113 -4.38 4.53 -11.70
CA LYS A 113 -3.83 3.53 -12.62
C LYS A 113 -2.55 2.92 -12.05
N LYS A 114 -2.31 1.67 -12.40
CA LYS A 114 -1.14 0.90 -11.96
C LYS A 114 -0.02 0.97 -13.00
N VAL A 115 1.17 1.32 -12.54
CA VAL A 115 2.41 1.25 -13.32
C VAL A 115 3.35 0.26 -12.67
N LEU A 116 3.91 -0.66 -13.45
CA LEU A 116 4.85 -1.68 -12.96
C LEU A 116 6.28 -1.26 -13.23
N GLY A 117 7.18 -1.52 -12.27
CA GLY A 117 8.60 -1.23 -12.37
C GLY A 117 9.46 -2.48 -12.19
N SER A 118 10.46 -2.64 -13.05
CA SER A 118 11.50 -3.67 -12.90
C SER A 118 12.55 -3.17 -11.91
N VAL A 119 12.90 -3.98 -10.92
CA VAL A 119 13.81 -3.58 -9.83
C VAL A 119 15.13 -4.34 -9.90
N GLU A 120 16.24 -3.63 -9.75
CA GLU A 120 17.56 -4.22 -9.80
C GLU A 120 17.75 -5.32 -8.74
N GLY A 121 18.21 -6.49 -9.18
CA GLY A 121 18.54 -7.61 -8.29
C GLY A 121 17.34 -8.31 -7.64
N LEU A 122 16.10 -7.99 -8.06
CA LEU A 122 14.88 -8.64 -7.57
C LEU A 122 13.99 -9.04 -8.75
N GLU A 123 13.50 -10.28 -8.74
CA GLU A 123 12.53 -10.75 -9.75
C GLU A 123 11.14 -10.12 -9.57
N ALA A 124 10.85 -9.66 -8.35
CA ALA A 124 9.60 -8.98 -8.03
C ALA A 124 9.54 -7.60 -8.71
N LYS A 125 8.36 -7.24 -9.21
CA LYS A 125 8.09 -5.90 -9.76
C LYS A 125 7.56 -4.96 -8.70
N ALA A 126 8.02 -3.72 -8.72
CA ALA A 126 7.40 -2.63 -7.97
C ALA A 126 6.09 -2.20 -8.63
N GLU A 127 5.16 -1.69 -7.82
CA GLU A 127 3.91 -1.11 -8.28
C GLU A 127 3.83 0.35 -7.82
N ALA A 128 3.53 1.25 -8.76
CA ALA A 128 3.16 2.63 -8.47
C ALA A 128 1.70 2.84 -8.84
N LEU A 129 0.99 3.53 -7.95
CA LEU A 129 -0.34 4.08 -8.21
C LEU A 129 -0.18 5.53 -8.67
N VAL A 130 -0.68 5.82 -9.86
CA VAL A 130 -0.67 7.14 -10.51
C VAL A 130 -2.09 7.66 -10.63
#